data_AF-D5MJZ8-F1
#
_entry.id   AF-D5MJZ8-F1
#
_cell.length_a   1.000
_cell.length_b   1.000
_cell.length_c   1.000
_cell.angle_alpha   90.00
_cell.angle_beta   90.00
_cell.angle_gamma   90.00
#
_symmetry.space_group_name_H-M   'P 1'
#
loop_
_entity.id
_entity.type
_entity.pdbx_description
1 polymer ?
#
loop_
_entity_poly.entity_id
_entity_poly.type
_entity_poly.pdbx_seq_one_letter_code
_entity_poly.pdbx_strand_id
1 'polypeptide(L)'
;MKQVTLTSPSKVNLFLEVLGRRDDGYHEICSIAALTELCDTIALERRTSGITIWSQDPKVPTGSDNLCYRAADLLLRHSGVHGGVSIRIEKHIPIAGGMGGGSSNAATTLWGLNLLYDLGWPREELIDLGAELGSDVPFFLSGGCLYKGSRRAGGRAGGADTAVARDRQSRDRDRYGFGLSSLEIAVDIREGRVYNAGFG
;
A
#
# COMPACT_ATOMS: atom_id res chain seq x y z
N MET A 1 -21.67 -13.48 11.40
CA MET A 1 -21.39 -12.60 10.24
C MET A 1 -19.93 -12.79 9.84
N LYS A 2 -19.58 -12.74 8.55
CA LYS A 2 -18.17 -12.87 8.13
C LYS A 2 -17.44 -11.57 8.46
N GLN A 3 -16.29 -11.68 9.13
CA GLN A 3 -15.43 -10.56 9.51
C GLN A 3 -13.99 -10.88 9.10
N VAL A 4 -13.24 -9.86 8.72
CA VAL A 4 -11.80 -9.94 8.42
C VAL A 4 -11.09 -8.85 9.21
N THR A 5 -10.03 -9.19 9.93
CA THR A 5 -9.19 -8.23 10.66
C THR A 5 -7.76 -8.35 10.15
N LEU A 6 -7.16 -7.22 9.78
CA LEU A 6 -5.85 -7.14 9.14
C LEU A 6 -4.99 -6.05 9.77
N THR A 7 -3.67 -6.25 9.70
CA THR A 7 -2.68 -5.26 10.09
C THR A 7 -2.34 -4.35 8.91
N SER A 8 -2.27 -3.04 9.17
CA SER A 8 -2.01 -2.01 8.17
C SER A 8 -0.72 -1.24 8.53
N PRO A 9 0.43 -1.61 7.93
CA PRO A 9 1.74 -1.08 8.32
C PRO A 9 1.98 0.35 7.83
N SER A 10 2.77 1.15 8.54
CA SER A 10 3.36 2.36 7.97
C SER A 10 4.56 2.05 7.09
N LYS A 11 5.05 3.09 6.40
CA LYS A 11 6.31 3.07 5.67
C LYS A 11 7.27 4.15 6.16
N VAL A 12 8.54 3.97 5.81
CA VAL A 12 9.58 5.01 5.87
C VAL A 12 10.24 5.13 4.50
N ASN A 13 10.54 6.37 4.08
CA ASN A 13 11.34 6.59 2.88
C ASN A 13 12.81 6.54 3.27
N LEU A 14 13.54 5.58 2.71
CA LEU A 14 14.99 5.42 2.91
C LEU A 14 15.79 6.30 1.94
N PHE A 15 15.21 6.57 0.77
CA PHE A 15 15.74 7.47 -0.24
C PHE A 15 14.60 8.18 -0.94
N LEU A 16 14.76 9.48 -1.21
CA LEU A 16 13.85 10.24 -2.05
C LEU A 16 14.64 11.34 -2.77
N GLU A 17 14.56 11.35 -4.09
CA GLU A 17 15.11 12.37 -4.96
C GLU A 17 14.01 12.93 -5.84
N VAL A 18 13.93 14.25 -5.96
CA VAL A 18 13.04 14.93 -6.89
C VAL A 18 13.79 15.10 -8.21
N LEU A 19 13.34 14.42 -9.27
CA LEU A 19 13.99 14.40 -10.58
C LEU A 19 13.60 15.62 -11.43
N GLY A 20 12.42 16.19 -11.20
CA GLY A 20 11.94 17.34 -11.96
C GLY A 20 10.47 17.61 -11.69
N ARG A 21 9.97 18.71 -12.28
CA ARG A 21 8.56 19.06 -12.25
C ARG A 21 7.86 18.51 -13.50
N ARG A 22 6.68 17.95 -13.31
CA ARG A 22 5.78 17.44 -14.36
C ARG A 22 4.84 18.53 -14.84
N ASP A 23 4.29 18.33 -16.04
CA ASP A 23 3.34 19.27 -16.67
C ASP A 23 2.00 19.34 -15.93
N ASP A 24 1.66 18.33 -15.14
CA ASP A 24 0.47 18.29 -14.28
C ASP A 24 0.66 18.99 -12.92
N GLY A 25 1.79 19.69 -12.74
CA GLY A 25 2.09 20.42 -11.51
C GLY A 25 2.68 19.57 -10.38
N TYR A 26 2.79 18.24 -10.56
CA TYR A 26 3.46 17.35 -9.61
C TYR A 26 4.97 17.28 -9.87
N HIS A 27 5.67 16.52 -9.03
CA HIS A 27 7.09 16.23 -9.22
C HIS A 27 7.29 14.78 -9.63
N GLU A 28 8.23 14.58 -10.54
CA GLU A 28 8.81 13.28 -10.79
C GLU A 28 9.78 12.97 -9.65
N ILE A 29 9.66 11.78 -9.06
CA ILE A 29 10.47 11.36 -7.92
C ILE A 29 11.11 10.00 -8.17
N CYS A 30 12.31 9.80 -7.62
CA CYS A 30 12.96 8.52 -7.41
C CYS A 30 12.93 8.19 -5.92
N SER A 31 12.25 7.11 -5.51
CA SER A 31 12.10 6.78 -4.09
C SER A 31 12.37 5.31 -3.79
N ILE A 32 13.00 5.06 -2.63
CA ILE A 32 13.11 3.75 -1.98
C ILE A 32 12.37 3.86 -0.65
N ALA A 33 11.39 3.00 -0.43
CA ALA A 33 10.63 2.94 0.80
C ALA A 33 10.60 1.50 1.34
N ALA A 34 10.44 1.38 2.65
CA ALA A 34 10.30 0.12 3.36
C ALA A 34 9.11 0.20 4.33
N LEU A 35 8.46 -0.93 4.56
CA LEU A 35 7.45 -1.05 5.61
C LEU A 35 8.09 -1.03 7.00
N THR A 36 7.30 -0.65 7.99
CA THR A 36 7.72 -0.60 9.39
C THR A 36 6.79 -1.45 10.26
N GLU A 37 7.21 -1.77 11.48
CA GLU A 37 6.39 -2.51 12.45
C GLU A 37 5.29 -1.66 13.11
N LEU A 38 5.33 -0.33 12.98
CA LEU A 38 4.24 0.53 13.43
C LEU A 38 3.03 0.34 12.51
N CYS A 39 1.91 -0.12 13.06
CA CYS A 39 0.74 -0.52 12.29
C CYS A 39 -0.56 -0.01 12.92
N ASP A 40 -1.54 0.25 12.07
CA ASP A 40 -2.95 0.30 12.47
C ASP A 40 -3.59 -1.10 12.37
N THR A 41 -4.77 -1.27 12.97
CA THR A 41 -5.62 -2.44 12.76
C THR A 41 -6.84 -2.04 11.94
N ILE A 42 -7.17 -2.82 10.90
CA ILE A 42 -8.38 -2.64 10.09
C ILE A 42 -9.27 -3.87 10.26
N ALA A 43 -10.46 -3.68 10.84
CA ALA A 43 -11.47 -4.72 10.91
C ALA A 43 -12.64 -4.39 9.97
N LEU A 44 -13.03 -5.37 9.15
CA LEU A 44 -14.06 -5.27 8.13
C LEU A 44 -15.15 -6.29 8.42
N GLU A 45 -16.40 -5.84 8.46
CA GLU A 45 -17.56 -6.70 8.66
C GLU A 45 -18.60 -6.44 7.57
N ARG A 46 -19.14 -7.52 6.97
CA ARG A 46 -20.19 -7.38 5.94
C ARG A 46 -21.44 -6.74 6.53
N ARG A 47 -22.00 -5.79 5.79
CA ARG A 47 -23.32 -5.19 6.00
C ARG A 47 -24.24 -5.55 4.85
N THR A 48 -25.54 -5.39 5.08
CA THR A 48 -26.57 -5.48 4.04
C THR A 48 -26.48 -4.32 3.05
N SER A 49 -26.06 -3.14 3.49
CA SER A 49 -25.84 -1.96 2.65
C SER A 49 -24.99 -0.90 3.34
N GLY A 50 -24.47 0.02 2.53
CA GLY A 50 -23.75 1.21 2.97
C GLY A 50 -22.34 0.95 3.49
N ILE A 51 -21.57 2.02 3.58
CA ILE A 51 -20.21 2.00 4.13
C ILE A 51 -20.21 2.86 5.39
N THR A 52 -19.72 2.30 6.49
CA THR A 52 -19.56 3.04 7.74
C THR A 52 -18.15 2.91 8.25
N ILE A 53 -17.58 4.00 8.74
CA ILE A 53 -16.26 4.02 9.34
C ILE A 53 -16.38 4.39 10.81
N TRP A 54 -15.64 3.68 11.64
CA TRP A 54 -15.39 4.04 13.03
C TRP A 54 -13.88 4.09 13.28
N SER A 55 -13.45 5.01 14.11
CA SER A 55 -12.09 5.13 14.64
C SER A 55 -12.14 5.56 16.09
N GLN A 56 -11.18 5.10 16.90
CA GLN A 56 -11.01 5.59 18.27
C GLN A 56 -10.32 6.95 18.32
N ASP A 57 -9.56 7.31 17.28
CA ASP A 57 -8.96 8.65 17.14
C ASP A 57 -9.94 9.59 16.42
N PRO A 58 -10.41 10.69 17.07
CA PRO A 58 -11.36 11.63 16.50
C PRO A 58 -10.81 12.45 15.32
N LYS A 59 -9.49 12.44 15.09
CA LYS A 59 -8.85 13.11 13.95
C LYS A 59 -8.95 12.28 12.67
N VAL A 60 -9.36 11.02 12.75
CA VAL A 60 -9.59 10.18 11.58
C VAL A 60 -10.97 10.49 11.01
N PRO A 61 -11.09 10.94 9.75
CA PRO A 61 -12.39 11.18 9.14
C PRO A 61 -13.22 9.90 9.08
N THR A 62 -14.52 9.98 9.29
CA THR A 62 -15.43 8.81 9.26
C THR A 62 -16.42 8.85 8.08
N GLY A 63 -16.32 9.88 7.24
CA GLY A 63 -17.15 10.08 6.05
C GLY A 63 -16.50 9.62 4.76
N SER A 64 -17.04 10.12 3.64
CA SER A 64 -16.60 9.80 2.28
C SER A 64 -15.25 10.41 1.89
N ASP A 65 -14.72 11.31 2.71
CA ASP A 65 -13.39 11.89 2.59
C ASP A 65 -12.27 10.95 3.10
N ASN A 66 -12.62 9.89 3.85
CA ASN A 66 -11.66 8.87 4.27
C ASN A 66 -11.28 7.95 3.09
N LEU A 67 -9.98 7.69 2.91
CA LEU A 67 -9.49 6.80 1.85
C LEU A 67 -9.99 5.35 1.97
N CYS A 68 -10.25 4.82 3.18
CA CYS A 68 -10.87 3.52 3.36
C CYS A 68 -12.32 3.49 2.86
N TYR A 69 -13.06 4.60 3.03
CA TYR A 69 -14.41 4.73 2.49
C TYR A 69 -14.34 4.64 0.97
N ARG A 70 -13.46 5.46 0.37
CA ARG A 70 -13.27 5.51 -1.07
C ARG A 70 -12.80 4.17 -1.62
N ALA A 71 -11.89 3.47 -0.93
CA ALA A 71 -11.46 2.11 -1.29
C ALA A 71 -12.64 1.13 -1.31
N ALA A 72 -13.46 1.14 -0.28
CA ALA A 72 -14.62 0.26 -0.21
C ALA A 72 -15.65 0.55 -1.29
N ASP A 73 -15.98 1.83 -1.48
CA ASP A 73 -16.91 2.27 -2.52
C ASP A 73 -16.41 1.90 -3.92
N LEU A 74 -15.12 2.13 -4.19
CA LEU A 74 -14.49 1.82 -5.47
C LEU A 74 -14.51 0.31 -5.78
N LEU A 75 -14.15 -0.53 -4.81
CA LEU A 75 -14.15 -1.98 -4.97
C LEU A 75 -15.56 -2.56 -5.07
N LEU A 76 -16.51 -2.09 -4.27
CA LEU A 76 -17.91 -2.55 -4.34
C LEU A 76 -18.54 -2.23 -5.71
N ARG A 77 -18.25 -1.05 -6.28
CA ARG A 77 -18.71 -0.68 -7.63
C ARG A 77 -18.10 -1.55 -8.72
N HIS A 78 -16.79 -1.81 -8.67
CA HIS A 78 -16.10 -2.59 -9.69
C HIS A 78 -16.43 -4.09 -9.61
N SER A 79 -16.67 -4.62 -8.42
CA SER A 79 -16.99 -6.05 -8.22
C SER A 79 -18.44 -6.42 -8.48
N GLY A 80 -19.35 -5.44 -8.56
CA GLY A 80 -20.78 -5.69 -8.68
C GLY A 80 -21.40 -6.33 -7.44
N VAL A 81 -20.67 -6.38 -6.32
CA VAL A 81 -21.18 -6.91 -5.06
C VAL A 81 -22.35 -6.06 -4.55
N HIS A 82 -23.48 -6.71 -4.30
CA HIS A 82 -24.61 -6.10 -3.61
C HIS A 82 -24.41 -6.25 -2.09
N GLY A 83 -24.09 -5.15 -1.41
CA GLY A 83 -23.87 -5.15 0.03
C GLY A 83 -23.24 -3.86 0.56
N GLY A 84 -22.69 -3.94 1.76
CA GLY A 84 -21.93 -2.86 2.37
C GLY A 84 -20.89 -3.36 3.36
N VAL A 85 -20.12 -2.45 3.96
CA VAL A 85 -19.07 -2.82 4.92
C VAL A 85 -19.02 -1.87 6.11
N SER A 86 -18.86 -2.42 7.30
CA SER A 86 -18.44 -1.69 8.48
C SER A 86 -16.92 -1.78 8.57
N ILE A 87 -16.24 -0.64 8.58
CA ILE A 87 -14.79 -0.52 8.67
C ILE A 87 -14.46 0.08 10.04
N ARG A 88 -13.69 -0.64 10.83
CA ARG A 88 -13.19 -0.19 12.12
C ARG A 88 -11.68 -0.02 12.02
N ILE A 89 -11.21 1.19 12.27
CA ILE A 89 -9.79 1.57 12.19
C ILE A 89 -9.30 1.78 13.62
N GLU A 90 -8.40 0.92 14.09
CA GLU A 90 -7.64 1.18 15.30
C GLU A 90 -6.37 1.94 14.90
N LYS A 91 -6.39 3.26 15.04
CA LYS A 91 -5.32 4.15 14.61
C LYS A 91 -4.18 4.23 15.63
N HIS A 92 -2.98 3.82 15.24
CA HIS A 92 -1.72 3.96 15.99
C HIS A 92 -0.64 4.73 15.20
N ILE A 93 -0.67 4.68 13.86
CA ILE A 93 0.25 5.45 13.00
C ILE A 93 -0.11 6.95 13.11
N PRO A 94 0.81 7.83 13.51
CA PRO A 94 0.56 9.27 13.59
C PRO A 94 0.01 9.86 12.28
N ILE A 95 -1.08 10.62 12.41
CA ILE A 95 -1.71 11.30 11.28
C ILE A 95 -0.76 12.38 10.75
N ALA A 96 -0.70 12.50 9.41
CA ALA A 96 0.13 13.47 8.68
C ALA A 96 1.66 13.37 8.94
N GLY A 97 2.17 12.27 9.50
CA GLY A 97 3.60 12.10 9.78
C GLY A 97 4.49 11.68 8.61
N GLY A 98 4.00 11.75 7.35
CA GLY A 98 4.77 11.27 6.18
C GLY A 98 4.94 9.74 6.08
N MET A 99 4.26 8.99 6.94
CA MET A 99 4.37 7.53 7.11
C MET A 99 3.39 6.71 6.27
N GLY A 100 2.58 7.36 5.42
CA GLY A 100 1.66 6.67 4.51
C GLY A 100 0.48 5.96 5.18
N GLY A 101 0.16 6.25 6.44
CA GLY A 101 -0.87 5.51 7.19
C GLY A 101 -2.24 5.46 6.51
N GLY A 102 -2.75 6.58 5.98
CA GLY A 102 -4.03 6.59 5.27
C GLY A 102 -4.03 5.75 3.99
N SER A 103 -2.93 5.79 3.22
CA SER A 103 -2.75 4.97 2.03
C SER A 103 -2.63 3.48 2.36
N SER A 104 -1.94 3.15 3.45
CA SER A 104 -1.86 1.78 3.97
C SER A 104 -3.23 1.28 4.38
N ASN A 105 -4.01 2.08 5.12
CA ASN A 105 -5.35 1.68 5.54
C ASN A 105 -6.28 1.42 4.34
N ALA A 106 -6.16 2.22 3.29
CA ALA A 106 -6.90 2.04 2.04
C ALA A 106 -6.49 0.76 1.30
N ALA A 107 -5.19 0.50 1.16
CA ALA A 107 -4.66 -0.73 0.58
C ALA A 107 -5.13 -1.98 1.35
N THR A 108 -5.00 -1.96 2.69
CA THR A 108 -5.50 -3.02 3.56
C THR A 108 -7.01 -3.20 3.44
N THR A 109 -7.78 -2.12 3.25
CA THR A 109 -9.22 -2.18 3.02
C THR A 109 -9.55 -2.88 1.69
N LEU A 110 -8.87 -2.54 0.60
CA LEU A 110 -9.05 -3.21 -0.70
C LEU A 110 -8.78 -4.72 -0.60
N TRP A 111 -7.64 -5.08 0.00
CA TRP A 111 -7.28 -6.48 0.20
C TRP A 111 -8.26 -7.21 1.11
N GLY A 112 -8.63 -6.59 2.23
CA GLY A 112 -9.57 -7.18 3.18
C GLY A 112 -10.97 -7.36 2.59
N LEU A 113 -11.43 -6.48 1.71
CA LEU A 113 -12.69 -6.64 0.99
C LEU A 113 -12.64 -7.75 -0.06
N ASN A 114 -11.52 -7.88 -0.78
CA ASN A 114 -11.28 -9.01 -1.67
C ASN A 114 -11.46 -10.35 -0.94
N LEU A 115 -10.90 -10.46 0.28
CA LEU A 115 -11.07 -11.63 1.16
C LEU A 115 -12.49 -11.73 1.74
N LEU A 116 -13.04 -10.61 2.22
CA LEU A 116 -14.35 -10.59 2.87
C LEU A 116 -15.44 -11.02 1.90
N TYR A 117 -15.35 -10.63 0.62
CA TYR A 117 -16.32 -10.97 -0.41
C TYR A 117 -15.97 -12.19 -1.27
N ASP A 118 -14.82 -12.83 -1.01
CA ASP A 118 -14.34 -13.99 -1.77
C ASP A 118 -14.23 -13.69 -3.28
N LEU A 119 -13.77 -12.49 -3.64
CA LEU A 119 -13.72 -12.05 -5.05
C LEU A 119 -12.63 -12.74 -5.85
N GLY A 120 -11.55 -13.17 -5.18
CA GLY A 120 -10.43 -13.87 -5.81
C GLY A 120 -9.63 -12.99 -6.77
N TRP A 121 -9.70 -11.66 -6.63
CA TRP A 121 -8.97 -10.74 -7.49
C TRP A 121 -7.47 -10.85 -7.26
N PRO A 122 -6.66 -10.87 -8.33
CA PRO A 122 -5.21 -10.86 -8.22
C PRO A 122 -4.72 -9.52 -7.66
N ARG A 123 -3.50 -9.51 -7.14
CA ARG A 123 -2.90 -8.33 -6.51
C ARG A 123 -2.75 -7.17 -7.50
N GLU A 124 -2.45 -7.48 -8.75
CA GLU A 124 -2.27 -6.52 -9.85
C GLU A 124 -3.54 -5.70 -10.07
N GLU A 125 -4.71 -6.35 -10.05
CA GLU A 125 -6.00 -5.68 -10.20
C GLU A 125 -6.28 -4.73 -9.01
N LEU A 126 -5.91 -5.14 -7.79
CA LEU A 126 -6.01 -4.26 -6.63
C LEU A 126 -5.03 -3.10 -6.69
N ILE A 127 -3.84 -3.30 -7.24
CA ILE A 127 -2.82 -2.26 -7.44
C ILE A 127 -3.34 -1.18 -8.39
N ASP A 128 -3.92 -1.58 -9.51
CA ASP A 128 -4.50 -0.66 -10.49
C ASP A 128 -5.63 0.17 -9.86
N LEU A 129 -6.52 -0.50 -9.12
CA LEU A 129 -7.59 0.18 -8.39
C LEU A 129 -7.04 1.11 -7.29
N GLY A 130 -5.98 0.69 -6.61
CA GLY A 130 -5.30 1.48 -5.60
C GLY A 130 -4.67 2.76 -6.15
N ALA A 131 -4.21 2.75 -7.41
CA ALA A 131 -3.62 3.92 -8.06
C ALA A 131 -4.62 5.08 -8.21
N GLU A 132 -5.92 4.81 -8.30
CA GLU A 132 -6.98 5.83 -8.33
C GLU A 132 -7.19 6.54 -6.97
N LEU A 133 -6.81 5.89 -5.88
CA LEU A 133 -6.98 6.42 -4.52
C LEU A 133 -5.81 7.32 -4.11
N GLY A 134 -4.60 6.97 -4.52
CA GLY A 134 -3.40 7.77 -4.27
C GLY A 134 -2.10 7.07 -4.64
N SER A 135 -1.05 7.86 -4.84
CA SER A 135 0.25 7.39 -5.37
C SER A 135 0.97 6.33 -4.54
N ASP A 136 0.65 6.27 -3.24
CA ASP A 136 1.32 5.41 -2.25
C ASP A 136 0.52 4.13 -1.97
N VAL A 137 -0.76 4.05 -2.36
CA VAL A 137 -1.60 2.86 -2.13
C VAL A 137 -1.04 1.62 -2.86
N PRO A 138 -0.58 1.71 -4.13
CA PRO A 138 0.08 0.60 -4.83
C PRO A 138 1.28 0.01 -4.07
N PHE A 139 2.08 0.85 -3.40
CA PHE A 139 3.26 0.38 -2.67
C PHE A 139 2.90 -0.57 -1.51
N PHE A 140 1.79 -0.30 -0.81
CA PHE A 140 1.33 -1.17 0.28
C PHE A 140 0.75 -2.48 -0.25
N LEU A 141 0.08 -2.45 -1.41
CA LEU A 141 -0.43 -3.64 -2.06
C LEU A 141 0.68 -4.51 -2.66
N SER A 142 1.80 -3.92 -3.06
CA SER A 142 2.95 -4.62 -3.64
C SER A 142 3.85 -5.35 -2.63
N GLY A 143 3.56 -5.26 -1.32
CA GLY A 143 4.32 -5.96 -0.29
C GLY A 143 5.57 -5.24 0.22
N GLY A 144 5.69 -3.93 0.01
CA GLY A 144 6.59 -3.10 0.83
C GLY A 144 7.97 -2.77 0.27
N CYS A 145 8.24 -3.08 -1.00
CA CYS A 145 9.37 -2.46 -1.70
C CYS A 145 8.94 -2.16 -3.14
N LEU A 146 8.87 -0.89 -3.45
CA LEU A 146 8.58 -0.40 -4.80
C LEU A 146 9.62 0.66 -5.12
N TYR A 147 10.41 0.43 -6.17
CA TYR A 147 11.14 1.49 -6.83
C TYR A 147 10.14 2.27 -7.67
N LYS A 148 10.02 3.56 -7.42
CA LYS A 148 9.27 4.47 -8.29
C LYS A 148 10.28 5.45 -8.87
N GLY A 149 10.57 5.33 -10.16
CA GLY A 149 11.43 6.25 -10.91
C GLY A 149 11.25 6.04 -12.40
N SER A 150 11.08 7.12 -13.17
CA SER A 150 11.03 7.08 -14.63
C SER A 150 12.28 7.74 -15.20
N ARG A 151 13.46 7.11 -15.13
CA ARG A 151 14.59 7.61 -15.92
C ARG A 151 14.27 7.45 -17.41
N ARG A 152 14.02 8.55 -18.12
CA ARG A 152 14.27 8.57 -19.57
C ARG A 152 15.78 8.37 -19.77
N ALA A 153 16.14 7.34 -20.52
CA ALA A 153 17.52 6.96 -20.81
C ALA A 153 18.31 8.12 -21.42
N GLY A 154 19.37 8.57 -20.76
CA GLY A 154 20.28 9.60 -21.27
C GLY A 154 21.38 9.98 -20.28
N GLY A 155 22.47 9.20 -20.20
CA GLY A 155 23.67 9.60 -19.45
C GLY A 155 24.60 8.43 -19.10
N ARG A 156 25.89 8.58 -19.43
CA ARG A 156 26.96 7.56 -19.46
C ARG A 156 27.19 6.74 -18.16
N ALA A 157 27.60 5.48 -18.37
CA ALA A 157 27.98 4.49 -17.37
C ALA A 157 29.31 4.77 -16.65
N GLY A 158 29.37 4.47 -15.34
CA GLY A 158 30.62 4.41 -14.58
C GLY A 158 30.42 4.22 -13.05
N GLY A 159 30.63 3.00 -12.55
CA GLY A 159 30.68 2.63 -11.12
C GLY A 159 29.38 2.02 -10.57
N ALA A 160 29.47 0.89 -9.86
CA ALA A 160 28.30 0.14 -9.35
C ALA A 160 27.99 0.54 -7.90
N ASP A 161 26.80 1.10 -7.66
CA ASP A 161 26.22 1.26 -6.32
C ASP A 161 24.90 0.46 -6.28
N THR A 162 24.99 -0.81 -5.93
CA THR A 162 23.84 -1.70 -5.76
C THR A 162 23.29 -1.53 -4.34
N ALA A 163 22.07 -1.04 -4.18
CA ALA A 163 21.41 -1.02 -2.88
C ALA A 163 20.58 -2.31 -2.73
N VAL A 164 21.09 -3.27 -1.98
CA VAL A 164 20.34 -4.48 -1.61
C VAL A 164 19.54 -4.18 -0.35
N ALA A 165 18.21 -4.01 -0.47
CA ALA A 165 17.34 -3.92 0.68
C ALA A 165 17.02 -5.36 1.14
N ARG A 166 17.76 -5.83 2.15
CA ARG A 166 17.44 -7.08 2.83
C ARG A 166 16.38 -6.82 3.88
N ASP A 167 15.17 -7.33 3.67
CA ASP A 167 14.25 -7.51 4.80
C ASP A 167 14.77 -8.64 5.68
N ARG A 168 15.41 -8.29 6.81
CA ARG A 168 15.91 -9.25 7.80
C ARG A 168 14.82 -9.72 8.75
N GLN A 169 13.57 -9.26 8.65
CA GLN A 169 12.52 -9.56 9.61
C GLN A 169 11.60 -10.71 9.13
N SER A 170 12.18 -11.88 8.80
CA SER A 170 11.41 -13.08 8.50
C SER A 170 11.28 -14.00 9.72
N ARG A 171 10.18 -13.89 10.47
CA ARG A 171 9.62 -15.05 11.21
C ARG A 171 8.09 -15.18 11.17
N ASP A 172 7.36 -14.21 10.62
CA ASP A 172 5.89 -14.20 10.73
C ASP A 172 5.25 -13.89 9.36
N ARG A 173 5.13 -14.95 8.55
CA ARG A 173 4.87 -14.88 7.09
C ARG A 173 3.46 -14.38 6.72
N ASP A 174 2.57 -14.31 7.70
CA ASP A 174 1.17 -13.88 7.54
C ASP A 174 0.84 -12.55 8.23
N ARG A 175 1.85 -11.87 8.80
CA ARG A 175 1.63 -10.74 9.72
C ARG A 175 0.83 -9.56 9.15
N TYR A 176 0.91 -9.31 7.85
CA TYR A 176 0.15 -8.22 7.19
C TYR A 176 -1.06 -8.71 6.39
N GLY A 177 -1.36 -10.01 6.44
CA GLY A 177 -2.45 -10.64 5.69
C GLY A 177 -2.24 -10.69 4.17
N PHE A 178 -1.10 -10.22 3.65
CA PHE A 178 -0.77 -10.22 2.21
C PHE A 178 -0.16 -11.53 1.70
N GLY A 179 0.08 -12.54 2.54
CA GLY A 179 0.66 -13.83 2.12
C GLY A 179 2.00 -13.66 1.38
N LEU A 180 3.00 -13.07 2.04
CA LEU A 180 4.28 -12.76 1.41
C LEU A 180 5.24 -13.96 1.51
N SER A 181 5.66 -14.50 0.37
CA SER A 181 6.92 -15.26 0.28
C SER A 181 8.08 -14.28 0.35
N SER A 182 9.11 -14.57 1.14
CA SER A 182 10.33 -13.76 1.30
C SER A 182 10.83 -13.23 -0.04
N LEU A 183 10.65 -11.93 -0.31
CA LEU A 183 11.23 -11.27 -1.47
C LEU A 183 12.46 -10.50 -0.98
N GLU A 184 13.66 -10.99 -1.31
CA GLU A 184 14.85 -10.16 -1.24
C GLU A 184 14.88 -9.27 -2.49
N ILE A 185 14.87 -7.95 -2.28
CA ILE A 185 14.77 -6.98 -3.38
C ILE A 185 16.07 -6.20 -3.46
N ALA A 186 16.77 -6.39 -4.57
CA ALA A 186 17.90 -5.55 -4.94
C ALA A 186 17.39 -4.43 -5.85
N VAL A 187 17.65 -3.18 -5.46
CA VAL A 187 17.32 -2.00 -6.24
C VAL A 187 18.62 -1.48 -6.87
N ASP A 188 18.72 -1.55 -8.20
CA ASP A 188 19.76 -0.84 -8.94
C ASP A 188 19.27 0.59 -9.21
N ILE A 189 19.84 1.54 -8.47
CA ILE A 189 19.44 2.95 -8.48
C ILE A 189 19.80 3.64 -9.80
N ARG A 190 20.75 3.10 -10.59
CA ARG A 190 21.25 3.73 -11.82
C ARG A 190 20.46 3.34 -13.06
N GLU A 191 20.09 2.06 -13.18
CA GLU A 191 19.30 1.59 -14.34
C GLU A 191 17.78 1.71 -14.15
N GLY A 192 17.32 2.02 -12.93
CA GLY A 192 15.89 2.06 -12.61
C GLY A 192 15.20 0.70 -12.75
N ARG A 193 15.98 -0.37 -12.59
CA ARG A 193 15.52 -1.76 -12.69
C ARG A 193 15.40 -2.37 -11.29
N VAL A 194 14.24 -2.94 -11.03
CA VAL A 194 13.97 -3.77 -9.85
C VAL A 194 14.32 -5.20 -10.23
N TYR A 195 15.21 -5.84 -9.46
CA TYR A 195 15.53 -7.25 -9.64
C TYR A 195 15.01 -8.04 -8.45
N ASN A 196 14.40 -9.20 -8.73
CA ASN A 196 14.27 -10.24 -7.71
C ASN A 196 15.68 -10.76 -7.44
N ALA A 197 16.20 -10.55 -6.23
CA ALA A 197 17.60 -10.83 -5.93
C ALA A 197 17.93 -12.33 -5.92
N GLY A 198 16.93 -13.22 -5.85
CA GLY A 198 17.05 -14.64 -6.21
C GLY A 198 18.36 -15.32 -5.83
N PHE A 199 18.79 -15.23 -4.58
CA PHE A 199 19.90 -16.05 -4.07
C PHE A 199 19.29 -17.27 -3.37
N GLY A 200 19.52 -18.44 -3.96
CA GLY A 200 19.07 -19.74 -3.45
C GLY A 200 19.81 -20.20 -2.20
#